data_AF-A0A7Y5PZK6-F1
#
_entry.id   AF-A0A7Y5PZK6-F1
#
_cell.length_a   1.000
_cell.length_b   1.000
_cell.length_c   1.000
_cell.angle_alpha   90.00
_cell.angle_beta   90.00
_cell.angle_gamma   90.00
#
_symmetry.space_group_name_H-M   'P 1'
#
loop_
_entity.id
_entity.type
_entity.pdbx_description
1 polymer ?
#
loop_
_entity_poly.entity_id
_entity_poly.type
_entity_poly.pdbx_seq_one_letter_code
_entity_poly.pdbx_strand_id
1 'polypeptide(L)'
;MADAKKDDKKDEKAAEPADPAKKKKLLAVGGVVGGLALAFVAAMFAVPSKEKDGPLPLDGPFVGPLTPNKVQVNANDGRGFIVLELTLMFDAYSPDYLTGRATDPVCQAEIRDALVTIASSKSRTDLTDKVGKPVFLEEVRAAIEPLVFPVYVGDSPSSTGPDSSSKLALGLSMSKSTFRGLHEEHVLKVDAVQKKLSVDAGPETTFQGDERDLEVPCGDGVSIWVDVSKLDPEFVGELKLGIKGRTRRVLWNEVLLQ
;
A
#
# COMPACT_ATOMS: atom_id res chain seq x y z
N MET A 1 -25.19 -74.76 15.26
CA MET A 1 -26.16 -75.34 14.30
C MET A 1 -27.52 -74.85 14.77
N ALA A 2 -28.29 -74.04 14.06
CA ALA A 2 -28.51 -73.93 12.63
C ALA A 2 -29.26 -72.61 12.31
N ASP A 3 -29.06 -72.11 11.07
CA ASP A 3 -29.97 -71.32 10.20
C ASP A 3 -30.66 -70.03 10.70
N ALA A 4 -31.07 -69.04 9.89
CA ALA A 4 -30.78 -68.52 8.55
C ALA A 4 -31.83 -67.41 8.29
N LYS A 5 -31.45 -66.29 7.63
CA LYS A 5 -32.26 -65.43 6.69
C LYS A 5 -33.59 -64.81 7.21
N LYS A 6 -34.16 -63.69 6.73
CA LYS A 6 -33.98 -62.78 5.59
C LYS A 6 -34.87 -61.53 5.77
N ASP A 7 -34.41 -60.41 5.21
CA ASP A 7 -35.10 -59.37 4.41
C ASP A 7 -36.41 -58.65 4.81
N ASP A 8 -36.30 -57.32 4.62
CA ASP A 8 -37.24 -56.37 3.99
C ASP A 8 -38.56 -55.97 4.68
N LYS A 9 -38.69 -54.68 5.05
CA LYS A 9 -39.35 -53.70 4.16
C LYS A 9 -39.28 -52.26 4.67
N LYS A 10 -39.38 -51.40 3.66
CA LYS A 10 -39.20 -49.96 3.54
C LYS A 10 -40.53 -49.20 3.68
N ASP A 11 -40.40 -47.87 3.67
CA ASP A 11 -41.37 -46.82 3.30
C ASP A 11 -42.24 -46.25 4.44
N GLU A 12 -42.01 -44.99 4.86
CA GLU A 12 -42.33 -43.70 4.21
C GLU A 12 -43.80 -43.30 4.44
N LYS A 13 -44.05 -42.33 5.33
CA LYS A 13 -44.72 -41.05 5.01
C LYS A 13 -45.13 -40.24 6.24
N ALA A 14 -44.76 -38.96 6.10
CA ALA A 14 -45.34 -37.75 6.67
C ALA A 14 -46.84 -37.78 7.02
N ALA A 15 -47.18 -37.14 8.13
CA ALA A 15 -48.28 -36.18 8.24
C ALA A 15 -48.19 -35.38 9.56
N GLU A 16 -47.81 -34.11 9.48
CA GLU A 16 -48.29 -33.03 10.37
C GLU A 16 -49.80 -32.79 10.11
N PRO A 17 -50.51 -31.88 10.81
CA PRO A 17 -50.53 -31.56 12.24
C PRO A 17 -52.00 -31.48 12.77
N ALA A 18 -52.22 -31.34 14.07
CA ALA A 18 -53.49 -30.80 14.61
C ALA A 18 -53.29 -30.18 16.01
N ASP A 19 -53.27 -28.85 16.06
CA ASP A 19 -53.55 -28.01 17.23
C ASP A 19 -55.09 -27.86 17.40
N PRO A 20 -55.66 -27.17 18.41
CA PRO A 20 -55.24 -26.85 19.79
C PRO A 20 -56.36 -27.11 20.83
N ALA A 21 -56.07 -27.07 22.16
CA ALA A 21 -56.87 -26.33 23.17
C ALA A 21 -56.57 -26.63 24.66
N LYS A 22 -56.26 -25.53 25.37
CA LYS A 22 -56.67 -25.15 26.75
C LYS A 22 -55.90 -25.65 28.01
N LYS A 23 -54.96 -24.78 28.39
CA LYS A 23 -54.77 -24.05 29.68
C LYS A 23 -54.65 -24.84 31.01
N LYS A 24 -53.47 -24.73 31.65
CA LYS A 24 -53.28 -24.00 32.95
C LYS A 24 -51.79 -23.83 33.33
N LYS A 25 -51.39 -22.56 33.45
CA LYS A 25 -50.38 -21.94 34.33
C LYS A 25 -49.20 -22.80 34.85
N LEU A 26 -47.97 -22.46 34.44
CA LEU A 26 -46.88 -22.23 35.40
C LEU A 26 -45.71 -21.42 34.79
N LEU A 27 -45.24 -20.44 35.57
CA LEU A 27 -43.93 -19.79 35.53
C LEU A 27 -43.53 -18.94 34.29
N ALA A 28 -44.04 -17.71 34.29
CA ALA A 28 -43.35 -16.55 33.74
C ALA A 28 -42.43 -15.94 34.82
N VAL A 29 -41.24 -16.50 35.03
CA VAL A 29 -40.11 -15.84 35.73
C VAL A 29 -38.82 -16.39 35.11
N GLY A 30 -38.27 -15.68 34.13
CA GLY A 30 -37.07 -16.08 33.40
C GLY A 30 -36.85 -15.32 32.09
N GLY A 31 -37.88 -14.64 31.58
CA GLY A 31 -37.87 -14.01 30.26
C GLY A 31 -37.18 -12.64 30.15
N VAL A 32 -36.74 -12.00 31.24
CA VAL A 32 -36.14 -10.65 31.16
C VAL A 32 -34.61 -10.67 31.09
N VAL A 33 -33.95 -11.65 31.73
CA VAL A 33 -32.48 -11.74 31.69
C VAL A 33 -31.98 -12.42 30.40
N GLY A 34 -32.73 -13.39 29.87
CA GLY A 34 -32.40 -14.06 28.61
C GLY A 34 -32.53 -13.14 27.37
N GLY A 35 -33.52 -12.24 27.38
CA GLY A 35 -33.73 -11.29 26.28
C GLY A 35 -32.64 -10.21 26.18
N LEU A 36 -32.16 -9.71 27.33
CA LEU A 36 -31.05 -8.75 27.36
C LEU A 36 -29.70 -9.39 26.97
N ALA A 37 -29.45 -10.64 27.38
CA ALA A 37 -28.23 -11.35 26.99
C ALA A 37 -28.18 -11.66 25.48
N LEU A 38 -29.30 -12.10 24.89
CA LEU A 38 -29.39 -12.34 23.45
C LEU A 38 -29.34 -11.04 22.64
N ALA A 39 -29.92 -9.94 23.13
CA ALA A 39 -29.82 -8.64 22.50
C ALA A 39 -28.37 -8.08 22.56
N PHE A 40 -27.64 -8.32 23.65
CA PHE A 40 -26.24 -7.88 23.78
C PHE A 40 -25.29 -8.70 22.90
N VAL A 41 -25.53 -10.01 22.79
CA VAL A 41 -24.77 -10.89 21.87
C VAL A 41 -25.11 -10.56 20.41
N ALA A 42 -26.39 -10.36 20.07
CA ALA A 42 -26.79 -9.93 18.73
C ALA A 42 -26.25 -8.53 18.39
N ALA A 43 -26.16 -7.60 19.34
CA ALA A 43 -25.58 -6.28 19.13
C ALA A 43 -24.06 -6.32 18.90
N MET A 44 -23.34 -7.28 19.50
CA MET A 44 -21.92 -7.52 19.20
C MET A 44 -21.68 -8.15 17.83
N PHE A 45 -22.63 -8.97 17.33
CA PHE A 45 -22.57 -9.54 15.97
C PHE A 45 -23.20 -8.66 14.88
N ALA A 46 -23.99 -7.65 15.27
CA ALA A 46 -24.64 -6.69 14.39
C ALA A 46 -23.97 -5.31 14.46
N VAL A 47 -22.70 -5.23 14.88
CA VAL A 47 -21.85 -4.14 14.37
C VAL A 47 -21.70 -4.46 12.90
N PRO A 48 -22.35 -3.72 11.98
CA PRO A 48 -22.00 -3.85 10.58
C PRO A 48 -20.51 -3.51 10.58
N SER A 49 -19.68 -4.44 10.12
CA SER A 49 -18.40 -4.02 9.58
C SER A 49 -18.81 -2.96 8.58
N LYS A 50 -18.59 -1.68 8.91
CA LYS A 50 -18.58 -0.67 7.88
C LYS A 50 -17.48 -1.16 6.97
N GLU A 51 -17.85 -1.92 5.94
CA GLU A 51 -17.14 -1.89 4.69
C GLU A 51 -16.92 -0.40 4.47
N LYS A 52 -15.67 0.02 4.72
CA LYS A 52 -15.25 1.33 4.31
C LYS A 52 -15.27 1.21 2.79
N ASP A 53 -16.43 1.45 2.18
CA ASP A 53 -16.65 1.44 0.74
C ASP A 53 -16.01 2.69 0.10
N GLY A 54 -14.77 2.97 0.50
CA GLY A 54 -13.98 4.09 0.03
C GLY A 54 -12.51 3.74 0.17
N PRO A 55 -11.65 4.35 -0.67
CA PRO A 55 -10.21 4.14 -0.59
C PRO A 55 -9.74 4.37 0.84
N LEU A 56 -8.91 3.47 1.34
CA LEU A 56 -8.30 3.64 2.66
C LEU A 56 -7.63 5.02 2.66
N PRO A 57 -7.93 5.90 3.63
CA PRO A 57 -7.22 7.16 3.74
C PRO A 57 -5.80 6.89 4.24
N LEU A 58 -4.86 7.76 3.90
CA LEU A 58 -3.57 7.79 4.57
C LEU A 58 -3.76 8.13 6.05
N ASP A 59 -2.99 7.47 6.91
CA ASP A 59 -2.91 7.80 8.34
C ASP A 59 -1.62 8.60 8.63
N GLY A 60 -1.55 9.23 9.79
CA GLY A 60 -0.41 10.05 10.21
C GLY A 60 -0.79 11.36 10.93
N PRO A 61 0.19 12.24 11.21
CA PRO A 61 1.57 12.16 10.74
C PRO A 61 2.41 11.14 11.52
N PHE A 62 3.15 10.31 10.80
CA PHE A 62 4.22 9.48 11.34
C PHE A 62 5.57 10.18 11.23
N VAL A 63 6.52 9.73 12.04
CA VAL A 63 7.88 10.29 12.10
C VAL A 63 8.88 9.14 12.16
N GLY A 64 9.90 9.16 11.30
CA GLY A 64 10.97 8.16 11.33
C GLY A 64 12.26 8.63 10.64
N PRO A 65 13.41 8.00 10.96
CA PRO A 65 14.69 8.39 10.38
C PRO A 65 14.72 8.12 8.88
N LEU A 66 15.31 9.02 8.10
CA LEU A 66 15.45 8.86 6.65
C LEU A 66 16.52 7.82 6.28
N THR A 67 17.63 7.83 7.03
CA THR A 67 18.73 6.86 6.90
C THR A 67 19.01 6.24 8.27
N PRO A 68 19.45 4.97 8.34
CA PRO A 68 19.75 4.30 9.60
C PRO A 68 21.01 4.87 10.27
N ASN A 69 21.90 5.49 9.48
CA ASN A 69 23.15 6.08 9.93
C ASN A 69 23.26 7.53 9.45
N LYS A 70 24.10 8.30 10.14
CA LYS A 70 24.48 9.66 9.75
C LYS A 70 25.18 9.66 8.40
N VAL A 71 24.89 10.67 7.58
CA VAL A 71 25.54 10.89 6.28
C VAL A 71 26.59 11.98 6.44
N GLN A 72 27.86 11.66 6.19
CA GLN A 72 28.94 12.64 6.21
C GLN A 72 29.36 13.00 4.78
N VAL A 73 29.41 14.29 4.48
CA VAL A 73 29.82 14.83 3.18
C VAL A 73 30.80 15.99 3.35
N ASN A 74 31.63 16.22 2.33
CA ASN A 74 32.46 17.42 2.31
C ASN A 74 31.61 18.63 1.93
N ALA A 75 31.83 19.75 2.61
CA ALA A 75 31.20 21.01 2.24
C ALA A 75 31.86 21.59 0.98
N ASN A 76 31.09 22.34 0.19
CA ASN A 76 31.57 22.98 -1.04
C ASN A 76 32.68 24.04 -0.80
N ASP A 77 32.84 24.51 0.43
CA ASP A 77 33.88 25.47 0.81
C ASP A 77 35.29 24.87 0.94
N GLY A 78 35.41 23.54 0.81
CA GLY A 78 36.68 22.82 0.77
C GLY A 78 37.45 22.78 2.10
N ARG A 79 36.85 23.24 3.21
CA ARG A 79 37.51 23.28 4.53
C ARG A 79 36.72 22.64 5.65
N GLY A 80 35.53 22.11 5.37
CA GLY A 80 34.69 21.48 6.38
C GLY A 80 33.93 20.26 5.88
N PHE A 81 33.28 19.58 6.81
CA PHE A 81 32.34 18.50 6.52
C PHE A 81 31.00 18.72 7.20
N ILE A 82 29.96 18.26 6.51
CA ILE A 82 28.58 18.30 6.94
C ILE A 82 28.21 16.88 7.36
N VAL A 83 27.88 16.69 8.63
CA VAL A 83 27.25 15.45 9.11
C VAL A 83 25.75 15.70 9.19
N LEU A 84 24.97 14.90 8.48
CA LEU A 84 23.52 15.01 8.36
C LEU A 84 22.84 13.81 9.01
N GLU A 85 21.87 14.11 9.87
CA GLU A 85 20.87 13.17 10.35
C GLU A 85 19.49 13.80 10.15
N LEU A 86 18.71 13.22 9.25
CA LEU A 86 17.41 13.74 8.83
C LEU A 86 16.30 12.77 9.20
N THR A 87 15.18 13.35 9.60
CA THR A 87 13.96 12.62 9.96
C THR A 87 12.85 13.02 9.00
N LEU A 88 12.04 12.06 8.57
CA LEU A 88 10.90 12.29 7.72
C LEU A 88 9.63 12.35 8.56
N MET A 89 8.82 13.39 8.34
CA MET A 89 7.42 13.41 8.74
C MET A 89 6.57 13.06 7.52
N PHE A 90 5.72 12.04 7.63
CA PHE A 90 5.01 11.47 6.49
C PHE A 90 3.62 10.96 6.85
N ASP A 91 2.78 10.82 5.82
CA ASP A 91 1.52 10.08 5.89
C ASP A 91 1.67 8.81 5.06
N ALA A 92 1.13 7.69 5.53
CA ALA A 92 1.21 6.40 4.83
C ALA A 92 0.03 5.51 5.22
N TYR A 93 -0.19 4.44 4.45
CA TYR A 93 -1.17 3.41 4.83
C TYR A 93 -0.75 2.56 6.03
N SER A 94 0.52 2.62 6.43
CA SER A 94 1.05 1.92 7.60
C SER A 94 2.12 2.74 8.31
N PRO A 95 2.12 2.77 9.66
CA PRO A 95 3.17 3.43 10.43
C PRO A 95 4.57 2.82 10.19
N ASP A 96 4.63 1.53 9.86
CA ASP A 96 5.89 0.80 9.66
C ASP A 96 6.45 0.94 8.24
N TYR A 97 5.77 1.68 7.36
CA TYR A 97 6.15 1.81 5.95
C TYR A 97 7.59 2.29 5.77
N LEU A 98 7.97 3.38 6.47
CA LEU A 98 9.30 3.94 6.36
C LEU A 98 10.36 2.99 6.92
N THR A 99 10.07 2.23 7.98
CA THR A 99 10.97 1.22 8.53
C THR A 99 11.26 0.12 7.50
N GLY A 100 10.23 -0.33 6.78
CA GLY A 100 10.39 -1.29 5.67
C GLY A 100 11.24 -0.72 4.54
N ARG A 101 10.96 0.51 4.10
CA ARG A 101 11.78 1.19 3.06
C ARG A 101 13.20 1.48 3.53
N ALA A 102 13.40 1.75 4.81
CA ALA A 102 14.71 2.07 5.36
C ALA A 102 15.61 0.83 5.49
N THR A 103 15.04 -0.38 5.50
CA THR A 103 15.81 -1.63 5.53
C THR A 103 16.13 -2.17 4.14
N ASP A 104 15.53 -1.62 3.07
CA ASP A 104 15.85 -1.94 1.69
C ASP A 104 17.24 -1.37 1.29
N PRO A 105 18.24 -2.21 0.99
CA PRO A 105 19.59 -1.75 0.66
C PRO A 105 19.66 -0.86 -0.59
N VAL A 106 18.78 -1.10 -1.58
CA VAL A 106 18.76 -0.33 -2.83
C VAL A 106 18.22 1.07 -2.55
N CYS A 107 17.07 1.15 -1.88
CA CYS A 107 16.48 2.40 -1.41
C CYS A 107 17.47 3.23 -0.57
N GLN A 108 18.18 2.57 0.35
CA GLN A 108 19.19 3.23 1.19
C GLN A 108 20.36 3.81 0.38
N ALA A 109 20.84 3.07 -0.62
CA ALA A 109 21.91 3.55 -1.49
C ALA A 109 21.46 4.79 -2.30
N GLU A 110 20.26 4.76 -2.88
CA GLU A 110 19.71 5.87 -3.67
C GLU A 110 19.42 7.12 -2.82
N ILE A 111 18.83 6.95 -1.64
CA ILE A 111 18.61 8.06 -0.70
C ILE A 111 19.94 8.67 -0.29
N ARG A 112 20.95 7.84 0.03
CA ARG A 112 22.28 8.34 0.39
C ARG A 112 22.92 9.10 -0.76
N ASP A 113 22.85 8.60 -1.99
CA ASP A 113 23.41 9.27 -3.17
C ASP A 113 22.73 10.63 -3.41
N ALA A 114 21.40 10.70 -3.32
CA ALA A 114 20.65 11.94 -3.43
C ALA A 114 21.05 12.95 -2.34
N LEU A 115 21.16 12.51 -1.09
CA LEU A 115 21.59 13.36 0.02
C LEU A 115 23.01 13.88 -0.18
N VAL A 116 23.94 13.02 -0.63
CA VAL A 116 25.33 13.41 -0.90
C VAL A 116 25.40 14.43 -2.02
N THR A 117 24.66 14.20 -3.11
CA THR A 117 24.60 15.10 -4.27
C THR A 117 24.09 16.48 -3.87
N ILE A 118 22.98 16.56 -3.14
CA ILE A 118 22.41 17.84 -2.70
C ILE A 118 23.34 18.52 -1.71
N ALA A 119 23.77 17.81 -0.66
CA ALA A 119 24.53 18.41 0.43
C ALA A 119 25.93 18.87 0.01
N SER A 120 26.61 18.15 -0.90
CA SER A 120 27.92 18.55 -1.42
C SER A 120 27.89 19.85 -2.23
N SER A 121 26.73 20.24 -2.76
CA SER A 121 26.55 21.52 -3.46
C SER A 121 26.37 22.71 -2.52
N LYS A 122 26.10 22.47 -1.23
CA LYS A 122 25.76 23.52 -0.25
C LYS A 122 26.97 24.01 0.52
N SER A 123 26.96 25.31 0.83
CA SER A 123 27.88 25.94 1.76
C SER A 123 27.35 25.88 3.20
N ARG A 124 28.23 26.16 4.17
CA ARG A 124 27.83 26.29 5.58
C ARG A 124 26.73 27.33 5.78
N THR A 125 26.81 28.46 5.08
CA THR A 125 25.82 29.54 5.15
C THR A 125 24.46 29.10 4.63
N ASP A 126 24.41 28.35 3.53
CA ASP A 126 23.17 27.82 2.98
C ASP A 126 22.45 26.90 3.97
N LEU A 127 23.22 26.17 4.78
CA LEU A 127 22.66 25.25 5.75
C LEU A 127 22.28 25.94 7.07
N THR A 128 22.95 27.02 7.48
CA THR A 128 22.67 27.65 8.80
C THR A 128 21.69 28.83 8.76
N ASP A 129 21.54 29.47 7.60
CA ASP A 129 20.69 30.65 7.48
C ASP A 129 19.19 30.31 7.53
N LYS A 130 18.38 31.26 8.03
CA LYS A 130 16.91 31.12 8.16
C LYS A 130 16.22 30.94 6.81
N VAL A 131 16.81 31.40 5.72
CA VAL A 131 16.27 31.25 4.36
C VAL A 131 16.84 30.00 3.68
N GLY A 132 18.16 29.79 3.78
CA GLY A 132 18.81 28.66 3.12
C GLY A 132 18.39 27.30 3.64
N LYS A 133 18.22 27.16 4.97
CA LYS A 133 17.81 25.89 5.59
C LYS A 133 16.48 25.35 5.03
N PRO A 134 15.37 26.11 5.04
CA PRO A 134 14.11 25.65 4.46
C PRO A 134 14.23 25.24 2.99
N VAL A 135 15.02 25.98 2.19
CA VAL A 135 15.25 25.67 0.77
C VAL A 135 15.97 24.32 0.63
N PHE A 136 17.05 24.11 1.39
CA PHE A 136 17.76 22.83 1.41
C PHE A 136 16.86 21.67 1.82
N LEU A 137 16.07 21.82 2.88
CA LEU A 137 15.16 20.77 3.33
C LEU A 137 14.09 20.43 2.28
N GLU A 138 13.65 21.42 1.51
CA GLU A 138 12.67 21.22 0.45
C GLU A 138 13.26 20.58 -0.81
N GLU A 139 14.49 20.95 -1.18
CA GLU A 139 15.25 20.24 -2.22
C GLU A 139 15.45 18.77 -1.84
N VAL A 140 15.84 18.51 -0.59
CA VAL A 140 15.96 17.14 -0.07
C VAL A 140 14.60 16.44 -0.14
N ARG A 141 13.52 17.07 0.32
CA ARG A 141 12.15 16.51 0.26
C ARG A 141 11.79 16.09 -1.16
N ALA A 142 11.96 16.98 -2.13
CA ALA A 142 11.60 16.74 -3.53
C ALA A 142 12.41 15.60 -4.15
N ALA A 143 13.70 15.47 -3.80
CA ALA A 143 14.56 14.42 -4.34
C ALA A 143 14.29 13.04 -3.71
N ILE A 144 14.03 12.99 -2.40
CA ILE A 144 13.85 11.71 -1.69
C ILE A 144 12.43 11.17 -1.78
N GLU A 145 11.41 12.03 -1.93
CA GLU A 145 10.01 11.61 -1.96
C GLU A 145 9.74 10.47 -2.97
N PRO A 146 10.18 10.55 -4.25
CA PRO A 146 9.98 9.45 -5.18
C PRO A 146 10.76 8.17 -4.83
N LEU A 147 11.84 8.28 -4.06
CA LEU A 147 12.64 7.14 -3.61
C LEU A 147 11.98 6.46 -2.39
N VAL A 148 11.47 7.25 -1.45
CA VAL A 148 10.80 6.74 -0.25
C VAL A 148 9.43 6.17 -0.60
N PHE A 149 8.67 6.88 -1.43
CA PHE A 149 7.32 6.53 -1.88
C PHE A 149 7.32 6.26 -3.39
N PRO A 150 7.94 5.16 -3.84
CA PRO A 150 7.86 4.77 -5.25
C PRO A 150 6.42 4.37 -5.59
N VAL A 151 6.15 4.33 -6.89
CA VAL A 151 4.92 3.72 -7.41
C VAL A 151 4.95 2.22 -7.10
N TYR A 152 3.78 1.65 -6.80
CA TYR A 152 3.54 0.23 -6.68
C TYR A 152 2.47 -0.18 -7.69
N VAL A 153 2.57 -1.42 -8.17
CA VAL A 153 1.55 -2.08 -8.98
C VAL A 153 1.09 -3.33 -8.23
N GLY A 154 -0.22 -3.50 -8.14
CA GLY A 154 -0.84 -4.66 -7.54
C GLY A 154 -0.57 -4.78 -6.04
N ASP A 155 -0.40 -6.01 -5.58
CA ASP A 155 -0.26 -6.37 -4.17
C ASP A 155 1.20 -6.52 -3.68
N SER A 156 2.18 -6.23 -4.53
CA SER A 156 3.57 -6.52 -4.22
C SER A 156 4.08 -5.77 -2.97
N PRO A 157 4.79 -6.45 -2.05
CA PRO A 157 5.37 -5.81 -0.87
C PRO A 157 6.55 -4.88 -1.24
N SER A 158 7.22 -5.15 -2.36
CA SER A 158 8.32 -4.34 -2.91
C SER A 158 7.90 -3.64 -4.19
N SER A 159 8.35 -2.40 -4.42
CA SER A 159 8.00 -1.65 -5.64
C SER A 159 8.53 -2.29 -6.93
N THR A 160 9.59 -3.09 -6.84
CA THR A 160 10.19 -3.82 -7.97
C THR A 160 9.64 -5.23 -8.14
N GLY A 161 8.81 -5.70 -7.20
CA GLY A 161 8.27 -7.05 -7.24
C GLY A 161 7.07 -7.13 -8.20
N PRO A 162 6.84 -8.30 -8.81
CA PRO A 162 5.62 -8.52 -9.58
C PRO A 162 4.40 -8.59 -8.67
N ASP A 163 3.24 -8.23 -9.21
CA ASP A 163 1.93 -8.53 -8.65
C ASP A 163 1.72 -10.05 -8.60
N SER A 164 1.12 -10.54 -7.52
CA SER A 164 1.00 -11.96 -7.26
C SER A 164 0.09 -12.68 -8.26
N SER A 165 -0.94 -11.98 -8.77
CA SER A 165 -1.97 -12.55 -9.65
C SER A 165 -1.58 -12.45 -11.12
N SER A 166 -1.31 -11.24 -11.60
CA SER A 166 -1.02 -10.94 -13.01
C SER A 166 0.44 -11.18 -13.39
N LYS A 167 1.35 -11.26 -12.41
CA LYS A 167 2.81 -11.26 -12.62
C LYS A 167 3.37 -9.98 -13.25
N LEU A 168 2.54 -8.94 -13.43
CA LEU A 168 2.97 -7.64 -13.92
C LEU A 168 3.90 -6.97 -12.90
N ALA A 169 4.99 -6.37 -13.38
CA ALA A 169 5.91 -5.63 -12.53
C ALA A 169 6.12 -4.20 -13.08
N LEU A 170 6.78 -3.35 -12.28
CA LEU A 170 7.30 -2.09 -12.80
C LEU A 170 8.50 -2.32 -13.72
N GLY A 171 8.64 -1.46 -14.72
CA GLY A 171 9.68 -1.51 -15.73
C GLY A 171 11.04 -1.00 -15.23
N LEU A 172 12.07 -1.17 -16.05
CA LEU A 172 13.44 -0.73 -15.74
C LEU A 172 13.55 0.78 -15.50
N SER A 173 12.72 1.58 -16.18
CA SER A 173 12.64 3.03 -16.03
C SER A 173 11.67 3.48 -14.94
N MET A 174 11.33 2.62 -13.97
CA MET A 174 10.38 2.97 -12.90
C MET A 174 10.73 4.25 -12.13
N SER A 175 12.02 4.58 -12.00
CA SER A 175 12.51 5.81 -11.36
C SER A 175 12.16 7.08 -12.15
N LYS A 176 11.87 6.97 -13.45
CA LYS A 176 11.38 8.07 -14.29
C LYS A 176 9.86 8.26 -14.22
N SER A 177 9.14 7.36 -13.56
CA SER A 177 7.68 7.48 -13.42
C SER A 177 7.34 8.77 -12.70
N THR A 178 6.48 9.58 -13.30
CA THR A 178 6.02 10.86 -12.74
C THR A 178 4.71 10.73 -11.97
N PHE A 179 4.08 9.55 -12.03
CA PHE A 179 2.81 9.28 -11.36
C PHE A 179 2.90 9.31 -9.83
N ARG A 180 2.05 10.10 -9.19
CA ARG A 180 2.01 10.27 -7.72
C ARG A 180 0.59 10.16 -7.13
N GLY A 181 -0.30 9.51 -7.87
CA GLY A 181 -1.62 9.11 -7.38
C GLY A 181 -1.50 8.09 -6.24
N LEU A 182 -2.47 8.07 -5.33
CA LEU A 182 -2.46 7.19 -4.16
C LEU A 182 -2.84 5.75 -4.53
N HIS A 183 -2.12 4.77 -3.98
CA HIS A 183 -2.24 3.35 -4.39
C HIS A 183 -3.66 2.78 -4.29
N GLU A 184 -4.44 3.21 -3.29
CA GLU A 184 -5.81 2.71 -3.10
C GLU A 184 -6.85 3.42 -4.00
N GLU A 185 -6.48 4.57 -4.59
CA GLU A 185 -7.38 5.45 -5.36
C GLU A 185 -7.31 5.21 -6.87
N HIS A 186 -6.23 4.62 -7.38
CA HIS A 186 -6.01 4.43 -8.80
C HIS A 186 -5.84 2.97 -9.18
N VAL A 187 -6.24 2.65 -10.41
CA VAL A 187 -6.19 1.31 -10.96
C VAL A 187 -5.50 1.29 -12.32
N LEU A 188 -4.66 0.28 -12.53
CA LEU A 188 -4.18 -0.13 -13.83
C LEU A 188 -5.07 -1.26 -14.33
N LYS A 189 -5.84 -0.97 -15.38
CA LYS A 189 -6.63 -1.95 -16.12
C LYS A 189 -5.72 -2.72 -17.05
N VAL A 190 -5.80 -4.04 -16.98
CA VAL A 190 -5.00 -4.96 -17.77
C VAL A 190 -5.92 -5.89 -18.54
N ASP A 191 -5.74 -5.95 -19.85
CA ASP A 191 -6.30 -6.97 -20.72
C ASP A 191 -5.15 -7.62 -21.48
N ALA A 192 -4.61 -8.72 -20.92
CA ALA A 192 -3.47 -9.41 -21.52
C ALA A 192 -3.84 -10.13 -22.83
N VAL A 193 -5.11 -10.53 -22.98
CA VAL A 193 -5.62 -11.21 -24.16
C VAL A 193 -5.66 -10.26 -25.35
N GLN A 194 -6.14 -9.02 -25.15
CA GLN A 194 -6.14 -7.97 -26.16
C GLN A 194 -4.83 -7.19 -26.22
N LYS A 195 -3.89 -7.47 -25.31
CA LYS A 195 -2.62 -6.77 -25.13
C LYS A 195 -2.78 -5.28 -24.93
N LYS A 196 -3.62 -4.91 -23.96
CA LYS A 196 -3.94 -3.52 -23.61
C LYS A 196 -3.73 -3.23 -22.14
N LEU A 197 -3.28 -2.00 -21.88
CA LEU A 197 -3.15 -1.41 -20.56
C LEU A 197 -3.78 -0.01 -20.56
N SER A 198 -4.42 0.38 -19.47
CA SER A 198 -4.81 1.77 -19.24
C SER A 198 -4.88 2.08 -17.76
N VAL A 199 -4.52 3.30 -17.38
CA VAL A 199 -4.65 3.77 -16.00
C VAL A 199 -5.97 4.52 -15.87
N ASP A 200 -6.82 4.10 -14.93
CA ASP A 200 -8.14 4.65 -14.67
C ASP A 200 -9.02 4.76 -15.94
N ALA A 201 -9.32 5.99 -16.39
CA ALA A 201 -10.03 6.31 -17.63
C ALA A 201 -9.11 6.98 -18.66
N GLY A 202 -7.79 6.82 -18.48
CA GLY A 202 -6.75 7.36 -19.34
C GLY A 202 -6.62 6.62 -20.68
N PRO A 203 -5.65 7.03 -21.52
CA PRO A 203 -5.43 6.45 -22.84
C PRO A 203 -5.02 4.97 -22.77
N GLU A 204 -5.51 4.19 -23.74
CA GLU A 204 -5.09 2.79 -23.91
C GLU A 204 -3.69 2.72 -24.51
N THR A 205 -2.86 1.85 -23.94
CA THR A 205 -1.53 1.49 -24.42
C THR A 205 -1.56 0.04 -24.89
N THR A 206 -1.07 -0.21 -26.10
CA THR A 206 -0.97 -1.57 -26.66
C THR A 206 0.45 -2.09 -26.52
N PHE A 207 0.60 -3.41 -26.34
CA PHE A 207 1.90 -4.05 -26.16
C PHE A 207 2.02 -5.36 -26.93
N GLN A 208 3.23 -5.92 -27.01
CA GLN A 208 3.56 -7.14 -27.74
C GLN A 208 3.72 -8.34 -26.80
N GLY A 209 4.15 -8.12 -25.56
CA GLY A 209 4.24 -9.10 -24.48
C GLY A 209 5.67 -9.48 -24.09
N ASP A 210 6.67 -8.84 -24.69
CA ASP A 210 8.10 -9.04 -24.40
C ASP A 210 8.77 -7.77 -23.87
N GLU A 211 8.03 -6.66 -23.79
CA GLU A 211 8.54 -5.39 -23.30
C GLU A 211 8.84 -5.44 -21.81
N ARG A 212 10.07 -5.06 -21.46
CA ARG A 212 10.51 -4.90 -20.05
C ARG A 212 10.40 -3.49 -19.52
N ASP A 213 10.07 -2.54 -20.39
CA ASP A 213 10.06 -1.13 -20.08
C ASP A 213 9.07 -0.38 -20.99
N LEU A 214 7.80 -0.72 -20.85
CA LEU A 214 6.70 -0.10 -21.58
C LEU A 214 6.22 1.15 -20.84
N GLU A 215 6.22 2.29 -21.52
CA GLU A 215 5.61 3.51 -20.99
C GLU A 215 4.08 3.43 -21.09
N VAL A 216 3.40 3.63 -19.97
CA VAL A 216 1.94 3.72 -19.89
C VAL A 216 1.55 5.13 -19.45
N PRO A 217 1.01 5.98 -20.36
CA PRO A 217 0.48 7.29 -19.99
C PRO A 217 -0.72 7.18 -19.05
N CYS A 218 -0.69 7.97 -17.97
CA CYS A 218 -1.75 8.06 -16.97
C CYS A 218 -2.74 9.21 -17.21
N GLY A 219 -2.43 10.11 -18.16
CA GLY A 219 -3.14 11.39 -18.35
C GLY A 219 -2.29 12.57 -17.87
N ASP A 220 -2.65 13.79 -18.29
CA ASP A 220 -2.01 15.05 -17.86
C ASP A 220 -0.47 15.12 -18.00
N GLY A 221 0.10 14.40 -18.97
CA GLY A 221 1.55 14.34 -19.20
C GLY A 221 2.33 13.50 -18.18
N VAL A 222 1.63 12.69 -17.40
CA VAL A 222 2.18 11.79 -16.39
C VAL A 222 2.23 10.36 -16.94
N SER A 223 3.28 9.60 -16.59
CA SER A 223 3.42 8.20 -17.00
C SER A 223 4.02 7.31 -15.92
N ILE A 224 3.77 6.01 -16.08
CA ILE A 224 4.45 4.91 -15.38
C ILE A 224 5.17 4.03 -16.39
N TRP A 225 6.11 3.24 -15.91
CA TRP A 225 6.86 2.27 -16.71
C TRP A 225 6.60 0.86 -16.17
N VAL A 226 6.21 -0.07 -17.04
CA VAL A 226 5.84 -1.45 -16.65
C VAL A 226 6.64 -2.50 -17.43
N ASP A 227 6.87 -3.66 -16.80
CA ASP A 227 7.43 -4.85 -17.41
C ASP A 227 6.30 -5.86 -17.66
N VAL A 228 5.92 -6.02 -18.93
CA VAL A 228 4.89 -6.98 -19.39
C VAL A 228 5.49 -8.31 -19.84
N SER A 229 6.82 -8.46 -19.83
CA SER A 229 7.50 -9.66 -20.36
C SER A 229 7.19 -10.96 -19.60
N LYS A 230 6.65 -10.83 -18.39
CA LYS A 230 6.23 -11.95 -17.53
C LYS A 230 4.73 -11.90 -17.19
N LEU A 231 3.98 -10.96 -17.76
CA LEU A 231 2.55 -10.85 -17.53
C LEU A 231 1.87 -12.17 -17.91
N ASP A 232 0.96 -12.63 -17.05
CA ASP A 232 0.13 -13.78 -17.35
C ASP A 232 -0.73 -13.47 -18.59
N PRO A 233 -0.57 -14.23 -19.70
CA PRO A 233 -1.23 -13.94 -20.96
C PRO A 233 -2.76 -14.07 -20.90
N GLU A 234 -3.31 -14.71 -19.86
CA GLU A 234 -4.75 -14.88 -19.65
C GLU A 234 -5.33 -13.86 -18.67
N PHE A 235 -4.50 -13.01 -18.05
CA PHE A 235 -4.96 -12.07 -17.04
C PHE A 235 -5.80 -10.94 -17.65
N VAL A 236 -7.02 -10.80 -17.14
CA VAL A 236 -7.90 -9.66 -17.40
C VAL A 236 -8.44 -9.16 -16.07
N GLY A 237 -8.16 -7.91 -15.72
CA GLY A 237 -8.56 -7.37 -14.43
C GLY A 237 -7.98 -5.99 -14.13
N GLU A 238 -8.15 -5.58 -12.88
CA GLU A 238 -7.67 -4.30 -12.38
C GLU A 238 -6.64 -4.52 -11.27
N LEU A 239 -5.53 -3.79 -11.34
CA LEU A 239 -4.47 -3.80 -10.34
C LEU A 239 -4.39 -2.43 -9.67
N LYS A 240 -4.27 -2.40 -8.34
CA LYS A 240 -4.02 -1.14 -7.63
C LYS A 240 -2.72 -0.50 -8.10
N LEU A 241 -2.72 0.81 -8.27
CA LEU A 241 -1.57 1.56 -8.79
C LEU A 241 -1.35 2.82 -7.96
N GLY A 242 -0.11 3.07 -7.56
CA GLY A 242 0.26 4.37 -7.01
C GLY A 242 1.22 4.30 -5.84
N ILE A 243 1.36 5.43 -5.15
CA ILE A 243 2.25 5.56 -4.00
C ILE A 243 1.52 5.20 -2.70
N LYS A 244 2.24 4.60 -1.75
CA LYS A 244 1.68 4.13 -0.47
C LYS A 244 1.72 5.18 0.66
N GLY A 245 2.10 6.40 0.34
CA GLY A 245 2.23 7.51 1.28
C GLY A 245 2.81 8.76 0.63
N ARG A 246 3.00 9.81 1.43
CA ARG A 246 3.52 11.11 1.00
C ARG A 246 4.41 11.72 2.06
N THR A 247 5.42 12.45 1.62
CA THR A 247 6.27 13.20 2.55
C THR A 247 5.58 14.52 2.90
N ARG A 248 5.33 14.76 4.19
CA ARG A 248 4.89 16.08 4.67
C ARG A 248 6.07 17.03 4.74
N ARG A 249 7.12 16.64 5.48
CA ARG A 249 8.27 17.50 5.78
C ARG A 249 9.52 16.67 6.05
N VAL A 250 10.68 17.25 5.74
CA VAL A 250 11.98 16.79 6.23
C VAL A 250 12.36 17.63 7.44
N LEU A 251 12.77 16.97 8.51
CA LEU A 251 13.18 17.57 9.78
C LEU A 251 14.68 17.31 9.99
N TRP A 252 15.36 18.27 10.60
CA TRP A 252 16.67 17.99 11.16
C TRP A 252 16.55 17.22 12.45
N ASN A 253 17.29 16.12 12.55
CA ASN A 253 17.60 15.54 13.84
C ASN A 253 18.91 16.10 14.36
N GLU A 254 19.97 15.97 13.56
CA GLU A 254 21.32 16.45 13.88
C GLU A 254 22.01 16.98 12.62
N VAL A 255 22.62 18.17 12.73
CA VAL A 255 23.52 18.69 11.70
C VAL A 255 24.78 19.19 12.39
N LEU A 256 25.92 18.58 12.07
CA LEU A 256 27.23 19.05 12.52
C LEU A 256 27.99 19.65 11.34
N LEU A 257 28.45 20.88 11.52
CA LEU A 257 29.25 21.63 10.55
C LEU A 257 30.62 21.85 11.19
N GLN A 258 31.58 21.01 10.81
CA GLN A 258 32.96 21.10 11.29
C GLN A 258 33.80 21.84 10.26
#